data_AF-A0A535BNE0-F1
#
_entry.id   AF-A0A535BNE0-F1
#
_cell.length_a   1.000
_cell.length_b   1.000
_cell.length_c   1.000
_cell.angle_alpha   90.00
_cell.angle_beta   90.00
_cell.angle_gamma   90.00
#
_symmetry.space_group_name_H-M   'P 1'
#
loop_
_entity.id
_entity.type
_entity.pdbx_description
1 polymer ?
#
loop_
_entity_poly.entity_id
_entity_poly.type
_entity_poly.pdbx_seq_one_letter_code
_entity_poly.pdbx_strand_id
1 'polypeptide(L)'
;MTEGSMVPAILPGDWLVVNPLVSAWPRPGTVVVFREPLSEALAIKRVAARTGDRVPFAGGYLTLGPGEAWLTADADEKAAASVGSGPPIDSQRFGPVDAGDLVGRVLFRYAPLPRFGRIAPRATIAS
;
A
#
# COMPACT_ATOMS: atom_id res chain seq x y z
N MET A 1 -1.68 -10.49 11.53
CA MET A 1 -0.68 -9.46 11.18
C MET A 1 -0.22 -9.75 9.76
N THR A 2 -0.57 -8.93 8.77
CA THR A 2 -0.30 -9.18 7.35
C THR A 2 0.98 -8.46 6.91
N GLU A 3 2.07 -8.71 7.64
CA GLU A 3 3.36 -8.01 7.50
C GLU A 3 4.00 -8.22 6.11
N GLY A 4 3.68 -9.32 5.43
CA GLY A 4 4.26 -9.66 4.12
C GLY A 4 3.63 -8.96 2.92
N SER A 5 2.63 -8.08 3.10
CA SER A 5 1.87 -7.50 1.98
C SER A 5 2.70 -6.64 1.02
N MET A 6 3.84 -6.12 1.47
CA MET A 6 4.69 -5.21 0.69
C MET A 6 5.92 -5.91 0.09
N VAL A 7 6.06 -7.22 0.27
CA VAL A 7 7.14 -8.01 -0.33
C VAL A 7 6.97 -8.03 -1.86
N PRO A 8 8.05 -7.91 -2.67
CA PRO A 8 9.46 -7.81 -2.28
C PRO A 8 9.97 -6.37 -2.05
N ALA A 9 9.13 -5.36 -2.29
CA ALA A 9 9.52 -3.96 -2.24
C ALA A 9 9.99 -3.55 -0.83
N ILE A 10 9.26 -4.00 0.19
CA ILE A 10 9.54 -3.81 1.61
C ILE A 10 9.50 -5.18 2.28
N LEU A 11 10.56 -5.52 3.01
CA LEU A 11 10.68 -6.76 3.76
C LEU A 11 10.49 -6.51 5.27
N PRO A 12 10.07 -7.52 6.05
CA PRO A 12 10.17 -7.46 7.50
C PRO A 12 11.60 -7.07 7.92
N GLY A 13 11.72 -6.10 8.82
CA GLY A 13 13.00 -5.54 9.25
C GLY A 13 13.53 -4.37 8.41
N ASP A 14 12.85 -3.95 7.34
CA ASP A 14 13.14 -2.68 6.66
C ASP A 14 12.69 -1.48 7.52
N TRP A 15 13.55 -0.48 7.67
CA TRP A 15 13.24 0.76 8.38
C TRP A 15 12.97 1.88 7.39
N LEU A 16 11.81 2.52 7.55
CA LEU A 16 11.27 3.48 6.60
C LEU A 16 11.25 4.88 7.19
N VAL A 17 11.58 5.88 6.38
CA VAL A 17 11.32 7.29 6.71
C VAL A 17 9.94 7.66 6.20
N VAL A 18 9.06 8.09 7.10
CA VAL A 18 7.69 8.50 6.79
C VAL A 18 7.58 10.02 6.96
N ASN A 19 6.94 10.67 6.00
CA ASN A 19 6.55 12.07 6.10
C ASN A 19 5.05 12.15 6.46
N PRO A 20 4.70 12.62 7.67
CA PRO A 20 3.32 12.75 8.12
C PRO A 20 2.63 14.03 7.62
N LEU A 21 3.36 14.95 6.97
CA LEU A 21 2.81 16.21 6.45
C LEU A 21 2.12 15.97 5.10
N VAL A 22 1.01 15.23 5.15
CA VAL A 22 0.16 14.90 4.00
C VAL A 22 -1.29 15.30 4.31
N SER A 23 -1.92 16.00 3.37
CA SER A 23 -3.33 16.44 3.47
C SER A 23 -4.22 15.83 2.38
N ALA A 24 -3.62 15.08 1.45
CA ALA A 24 -4.31 14.42 0.35
C ALA A 24 -3.50 13.19 -0.09
N TRP A 25 -4.19 12.26 -0.75
CA TRP A 25 -3.54 11.06 -1.29
C TRP A 25 -2.42 11.40 -2.28
N PRO A 26 -1.21 10.85 -2.08
CA PRO A 26 -0.12 11.04 -3.01
C PRO A 26 -0.40 10.33 -4.35
N ARG A 27 0.48 10.56 -5.34
CA ARG A 27 0.32 9.98 -6.67
C ARG A 27 0.36 8.44 -6.62
N PRO A 28 -0.36 7.76 -7.53
CA PRO A 28 -0.21 6.33 -7.74
C PRO A 28 1.26 5.90 -7.83
N GLY A 29 1.55 4.73 -7.27
CA GLY A 29 2.90 4.21 -7.07
C GLY A 29 3.54 4.60 -5.74
N THR A 30 3.00 5.59 -5.01
CA THR A 30 3.53 6.00 -3.70
C THR A 30 3.16 4.98 -2.62
N VAL A 31 4.11 4.63 -1.76
CA VAL A 31 3.83 3.82 -0.57
C VAL A 31 3.40 4.72 0.58
N VAL A 32 2.34 4.33 1.28
CA VAL A 32 1.71 5.11 2.34
C VAL A 32 1.51 4.27 3.59
N VAL A 33 1.53 4.94 4.73
CA VAL A 33 1.05 4.42 6.01
C VAL A 33 -0.34 5.01 6.24
N PHE A 34 -1.29 4.17 6.61
CA PHE A 34 -2.68 4.56 6.84
C PHE A 34 -3.28 3.67 7.94
N ARG A 35 -4.43 4.07 8.47
CA ARG A 35 -5.25 3.25 9.37
C ARG A 35 -6.15 2.37 8.51
N GLU A 36 -6.07 1.06 8.70
CA GLU A 36 -6.90 0.12 7.94
C GLU A 36 -8.37 0.21 8.41
N PRO A 37 -9.34 0.51 7.54
CA PRO A 37 -10.72 0.77 7.95
C PRO A 37 -11.42 -0.40 8.66
N LEU A 38 -11.00 -1.65 8.40
CA LEU A 38 -11.62 -2.83 9.00
C LEU A 38 -11.02 -3.21 10.36
N SER A 39 -9.75 -2.89 10.59
CA SER A 39 -9.02 -3.34 11.78
C SER A 39 -8.55 -2.19 12.67
N GLU A 40 -8.62 -0.95 12.18
CA GLU A 40 -8.06 0.27 12.78
C GLU A 40 -6.53 0.21 13.01
N ALA A 41 -5.88 -0.88 12.60
CA ALA A 41 -4.44 -1.05 12.73
C ALA A 41 -3.70 -0.23 11.67
N LEU A 42 -2.47 0.19 12.00
CA LEU A 42 -1.60 0.80 11.02
C LEU A 42 -1.15 -0.24 10.00
N ALA A 43 -1.31 0.11 8.72
CA ALA A 43 -0.91 -0.72 7.60
C ALA A 43 -0.11 0.09 6.59
N ILE A 44 0.65 -0.63 5.76
CA ILE A 44 1.42 -0.07 4.65
C ILE A 44 0.90 -0.68 3.35
N LYS A 45 0.58 0.18 2.38
CA LYS A 45 0.16 -0.20 1.02
C LYS A 45 0.70 0.76 -0.01
N ARG A 46 0.55 0.40 -1.28
CA ARG A 46 0.83 1.27 -2.41
C ARG A 46 -0.44 1.91 -2.92
N VAL A 47 -0.43 3.22 -3.16
CA VAL A 47 -1.52 3.91 -3.84
C VAL A 47 -1.56 3.41 -5.29
N ALA A 48 -2.69 2.86 -5.71
CA ALA A 48 -2.92 2.41 -7.08
C ALA A 48 -3.78 3.40 -7.87
N ALA A 49 -4.72 4.06 -7.19
CA ALA A 49 -5.63 5.03 -7.79
C ALA A 49 -6.12 6.02 -6.71
N ARG A 50 -6.66 7.16 -7.13
CA ARG A 50 -7.17 8.24 -6.27
C ARG A 50 -8.47 8.82 -6.82
N THR A 51 -9.07 9.74 -6.08
CA THR A 51 -10.26 10.51 -6.48
C THR A 51 -10.42 10.70 -8.00
N GLY A 52 -11.57 10.28 -8.52
CA GLY A 52 -11.95 10.36 -9.92
C GLY A 52 -11.51 9.16 -10.77
N ASP A 53 -10.54 8.37 -10.33
CA ASP A 53 -10.11 7.17 -11.04
C ASP A 53 -11.16 6.06 -10.94
N ARG A 54 -11.24 5.23 -11.98
CA ARG A 54 -12.12 4.06 -12.05
C ARG A 54 -11.33 2.77 -11.84
N VAL A 55 -11.73 1.98 -10.85
CA VAL A 55 -11.03 0.76 -10.44
C VAL A 55 -11.95 -0.47 -10.51
N PRO A 56 -11.46 -1.65 -10.89
CA PRO A 56 -12.24 -2.89 -10.82
C PRO A 56 -12.57 -3.24 -9.36
N PHE A 57 -13.84 -3.47 -9.06
CA PHE A 57 -14.29 -3.88 -7.72
C PHE A 57 -15.59 -4.67 -7.79
N ALA A 58 -15.68 -5.76 -7.00
CA ALA A 58 -16.89 -6.58 -6.85
C ALA A 58 -17.56 -7.03 -8.18
N GLY A 59 -16.77 -7.38 -9.19
CA GLY A 59 -17.28 -7.81 -10.51
C GLY A 59 -17.72 -6.67 -11.43
N GLY A 60 -17.55 -5.41 -11.01
CA GLY A 60 -17.79 -4.22 -11.81
C GLY A 60 -16.65 -3.22 -11.66
N TYR A 61 -17.01 -1.94 -11.70
CA TYR A 61 -16.09 -0.84 -11.52
C TYR A 61 -16.64 0.18 -10.53
N LEU A 62 -15.76 0.67 -9.67
CA LEU A 62 -16.01 1.76 -8.73
C LEU A 62 -15.28 3.01 -9.21
N THR A 63 -15.92 4.17 -9.15
CA THR A 63 -15.26 5.47 -9.31
C THR A 63 -14.95 6.00 -7.92
N LEU A 64 -13.69 6.36 -7.68
CA LEU A 64 -13.23 6.84 -6.38
C LEU A 64 -13.79 8.25 -6.09
N GLY A 65 -14.39 8.40 -4.91
CA GLY A 65 -14.94 9.65 -4.42
C GLY A 65 -13.88 10.69 -4.05
N PRO A 66 -14.32 11.92 -3.71
CA PRO A 66 -13.43 12.96 -3.19
C PRO A 66 -12.71 12.49 -1.93
N GLY A 67 -11.37 12.59 -1.92
CA GLY A 67 -10.58 12.15 -0.77
C GLY A 67 -10.39 10.65 -0.67
N GLU A 68 -10.89 9.83 -1.61
CA GLU A 68 -10.68 8.38 -1.59
C GLU A 68 -9.43 7.95 -2.37
N ALA A 69 -8.81 6.87 -1.91
CA ALA A 69 -7.79 6.15 -2.65
C ALA A 69 -8.02 4.64 -2.69
N TRP A 70 -7.50 4.03 -3.75
CA TRP A 70 -7.37 2.59 -3.87
C TRP A 70 -5.94 2.17 -3.51
N LEU A 71 -5.81 1.25 -2.58
CA LEU A 71 -4.55 0.79 -2.04
C LEU A 71 -4.33 -0.68 -2.41
N THR A 72 -3.16 -1.02 -2.93
CA THR A 72 -2.79 -2.38 -3.31
C THR A 72 -1.62 -2.91 -2.50
N ALA A 73 -1.61 -4.22 -2.32
CA ALA A 73 -0.42 -4.94 -1.90
C ALA A 73 0.57 -5.07 -3.07
N ASP A 74 1.86 -5.16 -2.75
CA ASP A 74 2.89 -5.51 -3.73
C ASP A 74 3.11 -7.01 -3.84
N ALA A 75 2.82 -7.74 -2.76
CA ALA A 75 2.94 -9.19 -2.71
C ALA A 75 1.77 -9.87 -3.42
N ASP A 76 2.07 -10.93 -4.17
CA ASP A 76 1.10 -11.98 -4.46
C ASP A 76 1.05 -12.99 -3.30
N GLU A 77 0.15 -13.97 -3.40
CA GLU A 77 -0.02 -14.99 -2.36
C GLU A 77 1.26 -15.80 -2.12
N LYS A 78 2.01 -16.11 -3.18
CA LYS A 78 3.26 -16.87 -3.09
C LYS A 78 4.35 -16.07 -2.36
N ALA A 79 4.51 -14.80 -2.70
CA ALA A 79 5.47 -13.90 -2.07
C ALA A 79 5.13 -13.67 -0.60
N ALA A 80 3.86 -13.44 -0.26
CA ALA A 80 3.42 -13.31 1.13
C ALA A 80 3.70 -14.60 1.93
N ALA A 81 3.37 -15.77 1.37
CA ALA A 81 3.62 -17.06 2.01
C ALA A 81 5.13 -17.33 2.24
N SER A 82 5.99 -16.88 1.33
CA SER A 82 7.46 -17.05 1.44
C SER A 82 8.08 -16.38 2.67
N VAL A 83 7.40 -15.39 3.26
CA VAL A 83 7.83 -14.72 4.49
C VAL A 83 6.95 -15.10 5.70
N GLY A 84 6.16 -16.17 5.60
CA GLY A 84 5.28 -16.64 6.65
C GLY A 84 4.07 -15.74 6.92
N SER A 85 3.73 -14.84 5.99
CA SER A 85 2.54 -14.00 6.08
C SER A 85 1.32 -14.70 5.48
N GLY A 86 0.14 -14.41 6.02
CA GLY A 86 -1.13 -14.78 5.38
C GLY A 86 -1.37 -14.01 4.07
N PRO A 87 -2.49 -14.31 3.37
CA PRO A 87 -2.84 -13.67 2.11
C PRO A 87 -2.80 -12.14 2.22
N PRO A 88 -2.22 -11.44 1.22
CA PRO A 88 -2.16 -9.99 1.24
C PRO A 88 -3.58 -9.42 1.26
N ILE A 89 -3.81 -8.48 2.17
CA ILE A 89 -5.07 -7.74 2.28
C ILE A 89 -4.87 -6.38 1.63
N ASP A 90 -5.80 -5.95 0.79
CA ASP A 90 -5.76 -4.63 0.16
C ASP A 90 -7.18 -4.10 -0.14
N SER A 91 -7.30 -3.01 -0.91
CA SER A 91 -8.60 -2.39 -1.20
C SER A 91 -9.60 -3.32 -1.89
N GLN A 92 -9.18 -4.43 -2.51
CA GLN A 92 -10.15 -5.43 -3.00
C GLN A 92 -10.97 -6.04 -1.87
N ARG A 93 -10.45 -6.06 -0.64
CA ARG A 93 -11.11 -6.62 0.53
C ARG A 93 -11.82 -5.58 1.40
N PHE A 94 -11.20 -4.43 1.64
CA PHE A 94 -11.76 -3.38 2.50
C PHE A 94 -12.39 -2.19 1.76
N GLY A 95 -12.24 -2.12 0.43
CA GLY A 95 -12.77 -1.03 -0.38
C GLY A 95 -11.84 0.19 -0.47
N PRO A 96 -12.37 1.34 -0.94
CA PRO A 96 -11.62 2.60 -0.95
C PRO A 96 -11.33 3.08 0.48
N VAL A 97 -10.25 3.86 0.63
CA VAL A 97 -9.82 4.42 1.92
C VAL A 97 -9.93 5.94 1.88
N ASP A 98 -10.49 6.53 2.93
CA ASP A 98 -10.68 7.97 3.05
C ASP A 98 -9.38 8.68 3.46
N ALA A 99 -9.20 9.93 3.01
CA ALA A 99 -8.02 10.73 3.33
C ALA A 99 -7.83 10.98 4.84
N GLY A 100 -8.90 10.89 5.64
CA GLY A 100 -8.83 10.94 7.10
C GLY A 100 -8.03 9.79 7.72
N ASP A 101 -7.92 8.65 7.04
CA ASP A 101 -7.15 7.49 7.50
C ASP A 101 -5.68 7.54 7.06
N LEU A 102 -5.31 8.48 6.19
CA LEU A 102 -3.94 8.65 5.73
C LEU A 102 -3.05 9.20 6.88
N VAL A 103 -2.04 8.44 7.25
CA VAL A 103 -1.09 8.81 8.31
C VAL A 103 0.16 9.47 7.75
N GLY A 104 0.66 8.99 6.61
CA GLY A 104 1.87 9.53 6.03
C GLY A 104 2.30 8.84 4.74
N ARG A 105 3.24 9.45 4.02
CA ARG A 105 3.88 8.83 2.85
C ARG A 105 5.28 8.34 3.20
N VAL A 106 5.65 7.18 2.67
CA VAL A 106 7.01 6.65 2.77
C VAL A 106 7.90 7.40 1.78
N LEU A 107 8.99 7.99 2.26
CA LEU A 107 9.97 8.70 1.44
C LEU A 107 11.03 7.75 0.87
N PHE A 108 11.64 6.95 1.74
CA PHE A 108 12.68 5.98 1.39
C PHE A 108 12.89 4.96 2.53
N ARG A 109 13.59 3.87 2.22
CA ARG A 109 14.13 2.92 3.19
C ARG A 109 15.53 3.35 3.59
N TYR A 110 15.76 3.52 4.89
CA TYR A 110 17.06 3.97 5.40
C TYR A 110 17.90 2.86 6.05
N ALA A 111 17.26 1.77 6.47
CA ALA A 111 17.96 0.56 6.92
C ALA A 111 17.20 -0.70 6.47
N PRO A 112 17.88 -1.86 6.33
CA PRO A 112 19.33 -2.06 6.47
C PRO A 112 20.12 -1.42 5.30
N LEU A 113 21.39 -1.03 5.55
CA LEU A 113 22.24 -0.29 4.61
C LEU A 113 22.33 -0.92 3.20
N PRO A 114 22.46 -2.25 3.02
CA PRO A 114 22.52 -2.87 1.69
C PRO A 114 21.27 -2.64 0.83
N ARG A 115 20.16 -2.28 1.48
CA ARG A 115 18.87 -2.02 0.82
C ARG A 115 18.50 -0.54 0.84
N PHE A 116 19.35 0.36 1.34
CA PHE A 116 19.09 1.80 1.40
C PHE A 116 18.61 2.33 0.04
N GLY A 117 17.57 3.17 0.04
CA GLY A 117 17.09 3.86 -1.15
C GLY A 117 15.58 3.98 -1.23
N ARG A 118 15.10 4.49 -2.37
CA ARG A 118 13.66 4.65 -2.62
C ARG A 118 12.99 3.28 -2.74
N ILE A 119 11.71 3.23 -2.38
CA ILE A 119 10.91 2.02 -2.60
C ILE A 119 10.60 1.93 -4.09
N ALA A 120 11.07 0.87 -4.74
CA ALA A 120 10.86 0.64 -6.17
C ALA A 120 9.36 0.60 -6.49
N PRO A 121 8.95 1.06 -7.69
CA PRO A 121 7.61 0.80 -8.19
C PRO A 121 7.35 -0.71 -8.27
N ARG A 122 6.07 -1.11 -8.19
CA ARG A 122 5.69 -2.51 -8.35
C ARG A 122 6.22 -3.01 -9.70
N ALA A 123 6.95 -4.12 -9.68
CA ALA A 123 7.38 -4.76 -10.92
C ALA A 123 6.11 -5.25 -11.63
N THR A 124 5.83 -4.71 -12.82
CA THR A 124 4.81 -5.28 -13.70
C THR A 124 5.32 -6.64 -14.12
N ILE A 125 4.74 -7.71 -13.58
CA ILE A 125 4.97 -9.05 -14.12
C ILE A 125 4.28 -9.03 -15.48
N ALA A 126 5.06 -9.01 -16.57
CA ALA A 126 4.52 -9.23 -17.90
C ALA A 126 3.80 -10.59 -17.88
N SER A 127 2.48 -10.56 -18.08
CA SER A 127 1.64 -11.76 -18.23
C SER A 127 1.93 -12.44 -19.56
#